data_AF-A0A526MHC2-F1
#
_entry.id   AF-A0A526MHC2-F1
#
_cell.length_a   1.000
_cell.length_b   1.000
_cell.length_c   1.000
_cell.angle_alpha   90.00
_cell.angle_beta   90.00
_cell.angle_gamma   90.00
#
_symmetry.space_group_name_H-M   'P 1'
#
loop_
_entity.id
_entity.type
_entity.pdbx_description
1 polymer ?
#
loop_
_entity_poly.entity_id
_entity_poly.type
_entity_poly.pdbx_seq_one_letter_code
_entity_poly.pdbx_strand_id
1 'polypeptide(L)' 'MSRNRAGILYATALILLGIVMGGWHWMLVGISRDFGAGLAVGFTICLGAMGIILRSVREL' A
#
# COMPACT_ATOMS: atom_id res chain seq x y z
N MET A 1 3.57 -13.88 -18.56
CA MET A 1 3.57 -13.68 -17.09
C MET A 1 2.31 -14.31 -16.53
N SER A 2 2.37 -15.19 -15.52
CA SER A 2 1.14 -15.71 -14.91
C SER A 2 0.41 -14.57 -14.18
N ARG A 3 -0.93 -14.58 -14.21
CA ARG A 3 -1.79 -13.52 -13.66
C ARG A 3 -1.44 -13.15 -12.20
N ASN A 4 -0.96 -14.12 -11.43
CA ASN A 4 -0.50 -13.92 -10.05
C ASN A 4 0.79 -13.09 -9.92
N ARG A 5 1.76 -13.24 -10.82
CA ARG A 5 2.98 -12.43 -10.79
C ARG A 5 2.68 -10.95 -11.10
N ALA A 6 1.71 -10.72 -11.98
CA ALA A 6 1.25 -9.37 -12.28
C ALA A 6 0.54 -8.74 -11.06
N GLY A 7 -0.34 -9.48 -10.38
CA GLY A 7 -1.01 -9.01 -9.16
C GLY A 7 -0.05 -8.61 -8.04
N ILE A 8 0.99 -9.41 -7.80
CA ILE A 8 2.05 -9.09 -6.81
C ILE A 8 2.81 -7.83 -7.22
N LEU A 9 3.17 -7.69 -8.50
CA LEU A 9 3.87 -6.50 -9.00
C LEU A 9 3.02 -5.23 -8.84
N TYR A 10 1.73 -5.28 -9.20
CA TYR A 10 0.83 -4.14 -9.04
C TYR A 10 0.64 -3.75 -7.56
N ALA A 11 0.48 -4.74 -6.67
CA ALA A 11 0.36 -4.47 -5.24
C ALA A 11 1.63 -3.83 -4.67
N THR A 12 2.81 -4.36 -5.01
CA THR A 12 4.09 -3.78 -4.59
C THR A 12 4.27 -2.36 -5.12
N ALA A 13 3.90 -2.10 -6.38
CA ALA A 13 3.96 -0.76 -6.97
C ALA A 13 3.04 0.24 -6.25
N LEU A 14 1.83 -0.17 -5.89
CA LEU A 14 0.89 0.68 -5.13
C LEU A 14 1.38 0.98 -3.71
N ILE A 15 1.98 -0.01 -3.04
CA ILE A 15 2.58 0.18 -1.72
C ILE A 15 3.74 1.19 -1.80
N LEU A 16 4.64 1.02 -2.77
CA LEU A 16 5.76 1.93 -2.98
C LEU A 16 5.28 3.36 -3.30
N LEU A 17 4.27 3.50 -4.15
CA LEU A 17 3.66 4.80 -4.46
C LEU A 17 3.10 5.46 -3.19
N GLY A 18 2.41 4.70 -2.34
CA GLY A 18 1.88 5.19 -1.07
C GLY A 18 2.96 5.67 -0.11
N ILE A 19 4.09 4.94 -0.02
CA ILE A 19 5.25 5.35 0.80
C ILE A 19 5.87 6.63 0.28
N VAL A 20 6.07 6.76 -1.03
CA VAL A 20 6.66 7.96 -1.65
C VAL A 20 5.75 9.17 -1.44
N MET A 21 4.45 9.04 -1.71
CA MET A 21 3.48 10.12 -1.52
C MET A 21 3.33 10.51 -0.04
N GLY A 22 3.31 9.52 0.86
CA GLY A 22 3.25 9.76 2.30
C GLY A 22 4.51 10.46 2.83
N GLY A 23 5.69 10.02 2.41
CA GLY A 23 6.97 10.65 2.75
C GLY A 23 7.08 12.07 2.19
N TRP A 24 6.62 12.30 0.96
CA TRP A 24 6.56 13.62 0.34
C TRP A 24 5.64 14.57 1.11
N HIS A 25 4.43 14.11 1.46
CA HIS A 25 3.50 14.89 2.26
C HIS A 25 4.09 15.23 3.65
N TRP A 26 4.74 14.25 4.28
CA TRP A 26 5.42 14.45 5.57
C TRP A 26 6.53 15.51 5.47
N MET A 27 7.33 15.50 4.41
CA MET A 27 8.38 16.52 4.19
C MET A 27 7.82 17.92 3.98
N LEU A 28 6.64 18.05 3.35
CA LEU A 28 6.02 19.35 3.07
C LEU A 28 5.22 19.92 4.25
N VAL A 29 4.54 19.07 5.01
CA VAL A 29 3.54 19.50 6.02
C VAL A 29 3.99 19.16 7.45
N GLY A 30 4.99 18.29 7.61
CA GLY A 30 5.44 17.81 8.91
C GLY A 30 4.47 16.80 9.54
N ILE A 31 4.62 16.59 10.85
CA ILE A 31 3.71 15.71 11.61
C ILE A 31 2.45 16.50 11.95
N SER A 32 1.42 16.31 11.14
CA SER A 32 0.09 16.88 11.35
C SER A 32 -0.96 15.80 11.61
N ARG A 33 -2.14 16.21 12.07
CA ARG A 33 -3.28 15.30 12.28
C ARG A 33 -3.72 14.64 10.97
N ASP A 34 -3.59 15.35 9.86
CA ASP A 34 -3.89 14.86 8.51
C ASP A 34 -2.87 13.81 8.04
N PHE A 35 -1.59 13.99 8.40
CA PHE A 35 -0.55 12.99 8.16
C PHE A 35 -0.83 11.69 8.93
N GLY A 36 -1.24 11.79 10.20
CA GLY A 36 -1.65 10.65 11.01
C GLY A 36 -2.87 9.91 10.44
N ALA A 37 -3.87 10.64 9.95
CA ALA A 37 -5.02 10.07 9.26
C ALA A 37 -4.61 9.36 7.95
N GLY A 38 -3.70 9.97 7.17
CA GLY A 38 -3.15 9.38 5.95
C GLY A 38 -2.40 8.06 6.21
N LEU A 39 -1.60 8.00 7.28
CA LEU A 39 -0.92 6.77 7.71
C LEU A 39 -1.91 5.67 8.11
N ALA A 40 -2.95 6.01 8.88
CA ALA A 40 -3.97 5.04 9.29
C ALA A 40 -4.75 4.47 8.09
N VAL A 41 -5.16 5.33 7.15
CA VAL A 41 -5.82 4.91 5.91
C VAL A 41 -4.89 4.04 5.06
N GLY A 42 -3.63 4.45 4.89
CA GLY A 42 -2.62 3.69 4.15
C GLY A 42 -2.36 2.30 4.75
N PHE A 43 -2.29 2.21 6.08
CA PHE A 43 -2.15 0.93 6.79
C PHE A 43 -3.34 0.00 6.54
N THR A 44 -4.56 0.56 6.57
CA THR A 44 -5.80 -0.21 6.34
C THR A 44 -5.86 -0.77 4.92
N ILE A 45 -5.48 0.03 3.93
CA ILE A 45 -5.38 -0.40 2.51
C ILE A 45 -4.33 -1.49 2.35
N CYS A 46 -3.17 -1.35 3.02
CA CYS A 46 -2.10 -2.34 2.97
C CYS A 46 -2.54 -3.69 3.54
N LEU A 47 -3.27 -3.70 4.66
CA LEU A 47 -3.87 -4.92 5.21
C LEU A 47 -4.91 -5.56 4.26
N GLY A 48 -5.76 -4.74 3.62
CA GLY A 48 -6.70 -5.23 2.61
C GLY A 48 -6.00 -5.87 1.41
N ALA A 49 -4.94 -5.23 0.91
CA ALA A 49 -4.12 -5.74 -0.18
C ALA A 49 -3.40 -7.05 0.21
N MET A 50 -2.88 -7.14 1.44
CA MET A 50 -2.27 -8.35 1.98
C MET A 50 -3.27 -9.52 2.00
N GLY A 51 -4.53 -9.27 2.38
CA GLY A 51 -5.59 -10.28 2.35
C GLY A 51 -5.89 -10.80 0.94
N ILE A 52 -5.90 -9.91 -0.07
CA ILE A 52 -6.09 -10.28 -1.47
C ILE A 52 -4.90 -11.11 -1.98
N ILE A 53 -3.67 -10.74 -1.63
CA ILE A 53 -2.46 -11.48 -1.99
C ILE A 53 -2.46 -12.87 -1.32
N LEU A 54 -2.74 -12.96 -0.03
CA LEU A 54 -2.85 -14.23 0.71
C LEU A 54 -3.89 -15.16 0.09
N ARG A 55 -5.02 -14.63 -0.36
CA ARG A 55 -6.06 -15.40 -1.05
C ARG A 55 -5.59 -15.87 -2.43
N SER A 56 -4.93 -14.99 -3.19
CA SER A 56 -4.35 -15.29 -4.49
C SER A 56 -3.24 -16.36 -4.42
N VAL A 57 -2.49 -16.41 -3.31
CA VAL A 57 -1.45 -17.42 -3.05
C VAL A 57 -2.06 -18.74 -2.60
N ARG A 58 -3.16 -18.75 -1.84
CA ARG A 58 -3.87 -19.97 -1.43
C ARG A 58 -4.62 -20.67 -2.56
N GLU A 59 -5.03 -19.93 -3.59
CA GLU A 59 -5.65 -20.47 -4.80
C GLU A 59 -4.63 -20.97 -5.84
N LEU A 60 -3.33 -20.98 -5.51
CA LEU A 60 -2.23 -21.50 -6.32
C LEU A 60 -1.87 -22.94 -5.88
#